data_AF-A0A6J2MNN5-F1
#
_entry.id   AF-A0A6J2MNN5-F1
#
_cell.length_a   1.000
_cell.length_b   1.000
_cell.length_c   1.000
_cell.angle_alpha   90.00
_cell.angle_beta   90.00
_cell.angle_gamma   90.00
#
_symmetry.space_group_name_H-M   'P 1'
#
loop_
_entity.id
_entity.type
_entity.pdbx_description
1 polymer ?
#
loop_
_entity_poly.entity_id
_entity_poly.type
_entity_poly.pdbx_seq_one_letter_code
_entity_poly.pdbx_strand_id
1 'polypeptide(L)'
;MMRQLNMDTVQQNFWKEEFLREKMLRCEWHRKYGSMVKAKQKAKAAARLPLHLPTLHPKTPLSPPPAPKAGPSRAPSPALEVPEQPEMYPVPPATRALLYEGISHDSQGRYRYLNTRHRDIPEMRYRFPITTSFTYGWQLGPPVKQDMVFCKMCHIESFFRKNGAFSPLDPKDLAL
;
A
#
# COMPACT_ATOMS: atom_id res chain seq x y z
N MET A 1 -35.47 15.85 -10.52
CA MET A 1 -34.19 16.05 -9.80
C MET A 1 -33.10 16.30 -10.82
N MET A 2 -32.55 17.52 -10.83
CA MET A 2 -31.49 17.92 -11.76
C MET A 2 -30.17 17.29 -11.28
N ARG A 3 -29.51 16.49 -12.12
CA ARG A 3 -28.20 15.93 -11.79
C ARG A 3 -27.24 17.10 -11.62
N GLN A 4 -26.65 17.26 -10.43
CA GLN A 4 -25.52 18.17 -10.26
C GLN A 4 -24.42 17.70 -11.20
N LEU A 5 -24.13 18.49 -12.24
CA LEU A 5 -22.98 18.26 -13.10
C LEU A 5 -21.76 18.70 -12.28
N ASN A 6 -21.03 17.75 -11.71
CA ASN A 6 -19.84 17.98 -10.86
C ASN A 6 -18.64 18.64 -11.57
N MET A 7 -18.84 19.30 -12.72
CA MET A 7 -17.80 19.87 -13.55
C MET A 7 -18.21 21.26 -14.04
N ASP A 8 -18.15 22.23 -13.13
CA ASP A 8 -18.28 23.64 -13.49
C ASP A 8 -16.99 24.16 -14.12
N THR A 9 -17.11 25.18 -14.97
CA THR A 9 -15.96 25.84 -15.62
C THR A 9 -14.96 26.40 -14.61
N VAL A 10 -15.45 26.82 -13.43
CA VAL A 10 -14.62 27.27 -12.30
C VAL A 10 -13.76 26.13 -11.77
N GLN A 11 -14.35 24.96 -11.54
CA GLN A 11 -13.65 23.77 -11.05
C GLN A 11 -12.61 23.28 -12.08
N GLN A 12 -12.98 23.31 -13.36
CA GLN A 12 -12.07 22.94 -14.45
C GLN A 12 -10.85 23.89 -14.52
N ASN A 13 -11.06 25.19 -14.30
CA ASN A 13 -9.97 26.17 -14.30
C ASN A 13 -9.07 26.01 -13.08
N PHE A 14 -9.64 25.76 -11.90
CA PHE A 14 -8.89 25.46 -10.70
C PHE A 14 -7.93 24.28 -10.89
N TRP A 15 -8.41 23.16 -11.46
CA TRP A 15 -7.56 22.00 -11.75
C TRP A 15 -6.46 22.27 -12.78
N LYS A 16 -6.75 23.10 -13.79
CA LYS A 16 -5.72 23.52 -14.76
C LYS A 16 -4.60 24.30 -14.08
N GLU A 17 -4.96 25.24 -13.20
CA GLU A 17 -3.98 26.04 -12.46
C GLU A 17 -3.15 25.19 -11.52
N GLU A 18 -3.78 24.28 -10.77
CA GLU A 18 -3.10 23.36 -9.86
C GLU A 18 -2.10 22.47 -10.61
N PHE A 19 -2.52 21.90 -11.74
CA PHE A 19 -1.65 21.08 -12.59
C PHE A 19 -0.46 21.87 -13.15
N LEU A 20 -0.68 23.10 -13.64
CA LEU A 20 0.39 23.95 -14.14
C LEU A 20 1.38 24.33 -13.04
N ARG A 21 0.88 24.66 -11.84
CA ARG A 21 1.70 24.98 -10.67
C ARG A 21 2.56 23.80 -10.26
N GLU A 22 1.98 22.60 -10.20
CA GLU A 22 2.73 21.38 -9.88
C GLU A 22 3.82 21.12 -10.93
N LYS A 23 3.50 21.26 -12.22
CA LYS A 23 4.48 21.07 -13.31
C LYS A 23 5.66 22.03 -13.16
N MET A 24 5.40 23.31 -12.89
CA MET A 24 6.46 24.29 -12.68
C MET A 24 7.32 23.94 -11.47
N LEU A 25 6.71 23.56 -10.35
CA LEU A 25 7.42 23.18 -9.14
C LEU A 25 8.35 21.97 -9.38
N ARG A 26 7.86 20.94 -10.09
CA ARG A 26 8.66 19.76 -10.45
C ARG A 26 9.86 20.15 -11.32
N CYS A 27 9.67 21.01 -12.33
CA CYS A 27 10.74 21.49 -13.19
C CYS A 27 11.79 22.29 -12.40
N GLU A 28 11.36 23.22 -11.53
CA GLU A 28 12.26 24.00 -10.70
C GLU A 28 13.04 23.13 -9.72
N TRP A 29 12.37 22.18 -9.08
CA TRP A 29 13.00 21.22 -8.19
C TRP A 29 14.05 20.39 -8.93
N HIS A 30 13.70 19.87 -10.12
CA HIS A 30 14.65 19.10 -10.92
C HIS A 30 15.83 19.96 -11.38
N ARG A 31 15.62 21.23 -11.70
CA ARG A 31 16.69 22.17 -12.03
C ARG A 31 17.66 22.39 -10.85
N LYS A 32 17.13 22.49 -9.62
CA LYS A 32 17.93 22.70 -8.40
C LYS A 32 18.64 21.43 -7.92
N TYR A 33 17.97 20.28 -7.95
CA TYR A 33 18.43 19.07 -7.26
C TYR A 33 18.66 17.86 -8.17
N GLY A 34 18.28 17.93 -9.44
CA GLY A 34 18.34 16.80 -10.37
C GLY A 34 19.75 16.25 -10.57
N SER A 35 20.75 17.12 -10.70
CA SER A 35 22.16 16.72 -10.82
C SER A 35 22.65 15.97 -9.58
N MET A 36 22.32 16.46 -8.39
CA MET A 36 22.68 15.83 -7.12
C MET A 36 22.05 14.44 -6.97
N VAL A 37 20.77 14.30 -7.33
CA VAL A 37 20.07 13.01 -7.28
C VAL A 37 20.67 12.03 -8.27
N LYS A 38 20.97 12.44 -9.49
CA LYS A 38 21.63 11.61 -10.51
C LYS A 38 23.03 11.17 -10.07
N ALA A 39 23.81 12.07 -9.45
CA ALA A 39 25.12 11.72 -8.90
C ALA A 39 25.01 10.68 -7.79
N LYS A 40 24.06 10.85 -6.84
CA LYS A 40 23.81 9.86 -5.78
C LYS A 40 23.36 8.51 -6.34
N GLN A 41 22.51 8.50 -7.37
CA GLN A 41 22.09 7.27 -8.04
C GLN A 41 23.28 6.55 -8.70
N LYS A 42 24.15 7.29 -9.39
CA LYS A 42 25.36 6.74 -10.02
C LYS A 42 26.33 6.18 -8.97
N ALA A 43 26.56 6.91 -7.87
CA ALA A 43 27.40 6.44 -6.77
C ALA A 43 26.84 5.16 -6.12
N LYS A 44 25.53 5.10 -5.88
CA LYS A 44 24.85 3.91 -5.36
C LYS A 44 24.95 2.73 -6.33
N ALA A 45 24.86 2.98 -7.63
CA ALA A 45 25.02 1.94 -8.65
C ALA A 45 26.47 1.43 -8.70
N ALA A 46 27.47 2.31 -8.60
CA ALA A 46 28.88 1.94 -8.58
C ALA A 46 29.28 1.19 -7.30
N ALA A 47 28.66 1.51 -6.17
CA ALA A 47 28.91 0.82 -4.89
C ALA A 47 28.28 -0.58 -4.81
N ARG A 48 27.43 -0.98 -5.78
CA ARG A 48 26.89 -2.34 -5.82
C ARG A 48 27.98 -3.28 -6.34
N LEU A 49 28.56 -4.06 -5.43
CA LEU A 49 29.41 -5.19 -5.80
C LEU A 49 28.62 -6.17 -6.66
N PRO A 50 29.24 -6.79 -7.68
CA PRO A 50 28.59 -7.84 -8.45
C PRO A 50 28.18 -8.98 -7.51
N LEU A 51 26.88 -9.28 -7.47
CA LEU A 51 26.37 -10.44 -6.76
C LEU A 51 26.87 -11.70 -7.48
N HIS A 52 27.89 -12.34 -6.91
CA HIS A 52 28.25 -13.70 -7.29
C HIS A 52 27.19 -14.64 -6.71
N LEU A 53 26.22 -15.00 -7.55
CA LEU A 53 25.30 -16.09 -7.24
C LEU A 53 26.06 -17.42 -7.39
N PRO A 54 25.86 -18.39 -6.47
CA PRO A 54 26.41 -19.72 -6.63
C PRO A 54 25.94 -20.34 -7.95
N THR A 55 26.88 -20.89 -8.72
CA THR A 55 26.56 -21.63 -9.94
C THR A 55 25.81 -22.91 -9.56
N LEU A 56 24.51 -22.95 -9.81
CA LEU A 56 23.72 -24.17 -9.69
C LEU A 56 24.00 -25.04 -10.92
N HIS A 57 24.58 -26.22 -10.70
CA HIS A 57 24.69 -27.22 -11.76
C HIS A 57 23.27 -27.72 -12.11
N PRO A 58 22.91 -27.81 -13.41
CA PRO A 58 21.60 -28.27 -13.82
C PRO A 58 21.39 -29.70 -13.33
N LYS A 59 20.45 -29.86 -12.40
CA LYS A 59 19.97 -31.17 -11.98
C LYS A 59 19.12 -31.72 -13.13
N THR A 60 19.51 -32.88 -13.66
CA THR A 60 18.82 -33.61 -14.73
C THR A 60 17.30 -33.59 -14.48
N PRO A 61 16.46 -33.13 -15.44
CA PRO A 61 15.02 -33.06 -15.24
C PRO A 61 14.44 -34.46 -15.09
N LEU A 62 13.95 -34.78 -13.90
CA LEU A 62 13.06 -35.92 -13.71
C LEU A 62 11.74 -35.60 -14.42
N SER A 63 11.24 -36.54 -15.22
CA SER A 63 10.06 -36.42 -16.07
C SER A 63 8.86 -35.79 -15.34
N PRO A 64 8.08 -34.92 -16.01
CA PRO A 64 6.88 -34.33 -15.41
C PRO A 64 5.84 -35.43 -15.10
N PRO A 65 5.18 -35.39 -13.92
CA PRO A 65 4.03 -36.23 -13.66
C PRO A 65 2.86 -35.88 -14.61
N PRO A 66 1.98 -36.85 -14.94
CA PRO A 66 0.88 -36.65 -15.87
C PRO A 66 -0.09 -35.58 -15.39
N ALA A 67 -0.52 -34.72 -16.30
CA ALA A 67 -1.33 -33.55 -16.02
C ALA A 67 -2.67 -33.90 -15.34
N PRO A 68 -3.11 -33.14 -14.32
CA PRO A 68 -4.45 -33.28 -13.76
C PRO A 68 -5.50 -32.85 -14.80
N LYS A 69 -6.54 -33.69 -14.97
CA LYS A 69 -7.65 -33.42 -15.89
C LYS A 69 -8.34 -32.11 -15.54
N ALA A 70 -8.64 -31.32 -16.57
CA ALA A 70 -9.36 -30.06 -16.48
C ALA A 70 -10.71 -30.25 -15.75
N GLY A 71 -10.84 -29.63 -14.57
CA GLY A 71 -12.13 -29.43 -13.93
C GLY A 71 -12.94 -28.36 -14.69
N PRO A 72 -14.28 -28.40 -14.62
CA PRO A 72 -15.14 -27.49 -15.36
C PRO A 72 -14.92 -26.04 -14.92
N SER A 73 -14.81 -25.17 -15.93
CA SER A 73 -14.77 -23.71 -15.84
C SER A 73 -15.76 -23.17 -14.82
N ARG A 74 -15.25 -22.55 -13.75
CA ARG A 74 -16.06 -21.86 -12.75
C ARG A 74 -16.77 -20.68 -13.41
N ALA A 75 -18.08 -20.82 -13.59
CA ALA A 75 -18.96 -19.72 -13.99
C ALA A 75 -18.81 -18.52 -13.02
N PRO A 76 -19.09 -17.29 -13.47
CA PRO A 76 -19.00 -16.10 -12.62
C PRO A 76 -19.97 -16.29 -11.46
N SER A 77 -19.42 -16.41 -10.25
CA SER A 77 -20.22 -16.53 -9.04
C SER A 77 -20.97 -15.20 -8.84
N PRO A 78 -22.27 -15.21 -8.49
CA PRO A 78 -23.00 -13.98 -8.21
C PRO A 78 -22.29 -13.22 -7.09
N ALA A 79 -22.20 -11.90 -7.24
CA ALA A 79 -21.53 -11.01 -6.30
C ALA A 79 -21.92 -11.39 -4.86
N LEU A 80 -20.97 -11.93 -4.11
CA LEU A 80 -21.14 -12.14 -2.68
C LEU A 80 -21.35 -10.74 -2.08
N GLU A 81 -22.55 -10.47 -1.60
CA GLU A 81 -22.78 -9.44 -0.59
C GLU A 81 -21.83 -9.75 0.57
N VAL A 82 -20.68 -9.05 0.59
CA VAL A 82 -19.68 -9.20 1.63
C VAL A 82 -20.36 -8.75 2.92
N PRO A 83 -20.48 -9.61 3.95
CA PRO A 83 -21.02 -9.16 5.22
C PRO A 83 -20.20 -7.97 5.71
N GLU A 84 -20.85 -6.81 5.86
CA GLU A 84 -20.27 -5.58 6.40
C GLU A 84 -19.65 -5.90 7.77
N GLN A 85 -18.34 -6.15 7.79
CA GLN A 85 -17.61 -6.45 9.02
C GLN A 85 -17.53 -5.14 9.83
N PRO A 86 -18.02 -5.11 11.08
CA PRO A 86 -17.94 -3.90 11.89
C PRO A 86 -16.47 -3.53 12.14
N GLU A 87 -16.13 -2.27 11.86
CA GLU A 87 -14.77 -1.72 11.91
C GLU A 87 -14.08 -1.93 13.26
N MET A 88 -14.88 -1.88 14.35
CA MET A 88 -14.41 -1.93 15.72
C MET A 88 -14.89 -3.17 16.47
N TYR A 89 -14.10 -3.61 17.45
CA TYR A 89 -14.54 -4.62 18.39
C TYR A 89 -15.65 -4.09 19.31
N PRO A 90 -16.58 -4.96 19.74
CA PRO A 90 -17.62 -4.60 20.68
C PRO A 90 -16.99 -4.08 21.99
N VAL A 91 -17.67 -3.11 22.59
CA VAL A 91 -17.20 -2.49 23.83
C VAL A 91 -17.39 -3.45 25.00
N PRO A 92 -16.43 -3.57 25.92
CA PRO A 92 -16.66 -4.25 27.19
C PRO A 92 -17.89 -3.67 27.91
N PRO A 93 -18.77 -4.52 28.48
CA PRO A 93 -20.01 -4.07 29.11
C PRO A 93 -19.76 -3.15 30.31
N ALA A 94 -18.68 -3.37 31.07
CA ALA A 94 -18.27 -2.51 32.18
C ALA A 94 -17.99 -1.08 31.70
N THR A 95 -17.21 -0.92 30.61
CA THR A 95 -16.94 0.41 30.03
C THR A 95 -18.21 1.01 29.45
N ARG A 96 -19.06 0.23 28.80
CA ARG A 96 -20.34 0.70 28.25
C ARG A 96 -21.30 1.17 29.34
N ALA A 97 -21.31 0.55 30.51
CA ALA A 97 -22.15 0.95 31.64
C ALA A 97 -21.87 2.39 32.10
N LEU A 98 -20.62 2.85 31.99
CA LEU A 98 -20.23 4.23 32.32
C LEU A 98 -21.02 5.28 31.54
N LEU A 99 -21.53 4.97 30.33
CA LEU A 99 -22.38 5.91 29.57
C LEU A 99 -23.68 6.28 30.28
N TYR A 100 -24.17 5.38 31.12
CA TYR A 100 -25.47 5.49 31.79
C TYR A 100 -25.33 5.89 33.26
N GLU A 101 -24.11 6.13 33.74
CA GLU A 101 -23.83 6.51 35.12
C GLU A 101 -23.56 8.02 35.23
N GLY A 102 -24.56 8.78 35.68
CA GLY A 102 -24.42 10.22 35.95
C GLY A 102 -24.43 11.13 34.71
N ILE A 103 -24.03 12.39 34.89
CA ILE A 103 -24.10 13.44 33.86
C ILE A 103 -22.70 13.89 33.46
N SER A 104 -22.50 14.13 32.16
CA SER A 104 -21.20 14.50 31.59
C SER A 104 -20.64 15.83 32.13
N HIS A 105 -21.53 16.76 32.50
CA HIS A 105 -21.17 18.05 33.09
C HIS A 105 -20.35 17.86 34.37
N ASP A 106 -20.72 16.90 35.20
CA ASP A 106 -20.06 16.63 36.49
C ASP A 106 -18.90 15.62 36.33
N SER A 107 -18.32 15.53 35.13
CA SER A 107 -17.27 14.57 34.76
C SER A 107 -17.66 13.09 34.93
N GLN A 108 -18.95 12.77 34.85
CA GLN A 108 -19.48 11.40 34.89
C GLN A 108 -19.96 10.97 33.50
N GLY A 109 -20.61 9.82 33.39
CA GLY A 109 -21.28 9.42 32.17
C GLY A 109 -20.34 9.25 30.97
N ARG A 110 -20.72 9.92 29.87
CA ARG A 110 -19.95 9.99 28.63
C ARG A 110 -18.50 10.46 28.83
N TYR A 111 -18.26 11.38 29.77
CA TYR A 111 -16.89 11.86 30.02
C TYR A 111 -16.00 10.71 30.47
N ARG A 112 -16.43 9.94 31.48
CA ARG A 112 -15.70 8.75 31.97
C ARG A 112 -15.55 7.70 30.89
N TYR A 113 -16.60 7.46 30.10
CA TYR A 113 -16.56 6.52 28.98
C TYR A 113 -15.49 6.88 27.95
N LEU A 114 -15.45 8.13 27.49
CA LEU A 114 -14.47 8.55 26.49
C LEU A 114 -13.05 8.52 27.06
N ASN A 115 -12.87 8.96 28.30
CA ASN A 115 -11.56 9.02 28.94
C ASN A 115 -11.00 7.62 29.24
N THR A 116 -11.85 6.67 29.62
CA THR A 116 -11.45 5.25 29.76
C THR A 116 -11.15 4.63 28.40
N ARG A 117 -12.04 4.79 27.42
CA ARG A 117 -11.89 4.16 26.10
C ARG A 117 -10.78 4.76 25.22
N HIS A 118 -10.32 5.97 25.54
CA HIS A 118 -9.15 6.59 24.93
C HIS A 118 -7.82 5.94 25.39
N ARG A 119 -7.81 5.14 26.46
CA ARG A 119 -6.57 4.47 26.92
C ARG A 119 -6.25 3.18 26.16
N ASP A 120 -7.24 2.60 25.47
CA ASP A 120 -7.10 1.31 24.78
C ASP A 120 -6.41 1.45 23.42
N ILE A 121 -5.24 0.84 23.22
CA ILE A 121 -4.45 0.91 21.98
C ILE A 121 -5.32 0.56 20.74
N PRO A 122 -5.17 1.25 19.60
CA PRO A 122 -5.99 1.03 18.40
C PRO A 122 -5.97 -0.43 17.90
N GLU A 123 -4.86 -1.16 18.08
CA GLU A 123 -4.74 -2.58 17.73
C GLU A 123 -5.79 -3.47 18.39
N MET A 124 -6.17 -3.15 19.63
CA MET A 124 -7.17 -3.92 20.39
C MET A 124 -8.59 -3.42 20.11
N ARG A 125 -8.73 -2.23 19.52
CA ARG A 125 -9.99 -1.54 19.34
C ARG A 125 -10.58 -1.73 17.94
N TYR A 126 -9.72 -1.82 16.93
CA TYR A 126 -10.10 -1.94 15.52
C TYR A 126 -9.73 -3.33 14.99
N ARG A 127 -10.58 -3.88 14.12
CA ARG A 127 -10.27 -5.13 13.39
C ARG A 127 -9.23 -4.92 12.28
N PHE A 128 -9.20 -3.70 11.76
CA PHE A 128 -8.32 -3.33 10.68
C PHE A 128 -6.92 -2.96 11.19
N PRO A 129 -5.88 -3.16 10.37
CA PRO A 129 -4.52 -2.80 10.74
C PRO A 129 -4.40 -1.30 11.02
N ILE A 130 -3.44 -0.94 11.88
CA ILE A 130 -3.13 0.46 12.17
C ILE A 130 -2.71 1.17 10.88
N THR A 131 -3.37 2.27 10.58
CA THR A 131 -3.00 3.19 9.51
C THR A 131 -2.24 4.40 10.05
N THR A 132 -1.64 5.18 9.15
CA THR A 132 -0.88 6.39 9.47
C THR A 132 -1.74 7.52 10.06
N SER A 133 -3.07 7.46 10.01
CA SER A 133 -3.92 8.47 10.66
C SER A 133 -3.96 8.30 12.18
N PHE A 134 -3.77 7.07 12.69
CA PHE A 134 -3.81 6.79 14.12
C PHE A 134 -2.60 7.35 14.87
N THR A 135 -1.47 7.61 14.21
CA THR A 135 -0.26 8.15 14.85
C THR A 135 -0.50 9.50 15.49
N TYR A 136 -1.27 10.38 14.84
CA TYR A 136 -1.56 11.72 15.36
C TYR A 136 -2.48 11.69 16.58
N GLY A 137 -3.52 10.85 16.56
CA GLY A 137 -4.52 10.78 17.63
C GLY A 137 -4.06 10.01 18.85
N TRP A 138 -3.32 8.92 18.65
CA TRP A 138 -2.92 7.98 19.71
C TRP A 138 -1.46 8.13 20.16
N GLN A 139 -0.69 9.02 19.54
CA GLN A 139 0.71 9.26 19.85
C GLN A 139 1.52 7.95 19.96
N LEU A 140 1.35 7.04 18.97
CA LEU A 140 1.92 5.68 18.94
C LEU A 140 3.47 5.62 18.91
N GLY A 141 4.15 6.73 19.22
CA GLY A 141 5.60 6.87 19.16
C GLY A 141 6.13 6.92 17.73
N PRO A 142 7.47 6.97 17.58
CA PRO A 142 8.12 6.84 16.29
C PRO A 142 7.73 5.48 15.68
N PRO A 143 7.30 5.41 14.41
CA PRO A 143 7.03 4.14 13.77
C PRO A 143 8.30 3.29 13.83
N VAL A 144 8.19 2.07 14.37
CA VAL A 144 9.26 1.08 14.25
C VAL A 144 9.57 0.99 12.76
N LYS A 145 10.83 1.21 12.40
CA LYS A 145 11.27 1.10 11.01
C LYS A 145 10.95 -0.33 10.57
N GLN A 146 9.86 -0.49 9.83
CA GLN A 146 9.62 -1.73 9.12
C GLN A 146 10.72 -1.81 8.09
N ASP A 147 11.73 -2.63 8.36
CA ASP A 147 12.62 -3.10 7.32
C ASP A 147 11.71 -3.74 6.29
N MET A 148 11.45 -3.03 5.19
CA MET A 148 10.70 -3.57 4.07
C MET A 148 11.42 -4.86 3.69
N VAL A 149 10.82 -5.99 4.06
CA VAL A 149 11.22 -7.29 3.55
C VAL A 149 11.00 -7.15 2.05
N PHE A 150 12.08 -6.90 1.30
CA PHE A 150 12.04 -6.85 -0.14
C PHE A 150 11.59 -8.22 -0.61
N CYS A 151 10.28 -8.40 -0.74
CA CYS A 151 9.72 -9.49 -1.50
C CYS A 151 10.37 -9.37 -2.88
N LYS A 152 11.02 -10.44 -3.34
CA LYS A 152 11.64 -10.52 -4.65
C LYS A 152 10.53 -10.52 -5.71
N MET A 153 9.79 -9.44 -5.85
CA MET A 153 8.94 -9.23 -7.00
C MET A 153 9.89 -9.01 -8.16
N CYS A 154 9.92 -9.97 -9.08
CA CYS A 154 10.59 -9.83 -10.36
C CYS A 154 10.07 -8.53 -10.99
N HIS A 155 10.90 -7.49 -11.02
CA HIS A 155 10.54 -6.22 -11.62
C HIS A 155 10.55 -6.40 -13.14
N ILE A 156 9.44 -6.90 -13.68
CA ILE A 156 9.22 -7.01 -15.12
C ILE A 156 8.79 -5.61 -15.58
N GLU A 157 9.73 -4.79 -16.07
CA GLU A 157 9.45 -3.44 -16.61
C GLU A 157 8.50 -3.48 -17.83
N SER A 158 8.51 -4.58 -18.58
CA SER A 158 7.72 -4.78 -19.79
C SER A 158 7.57 -6.28 -20.07
N PHE A 159 6.42 -6.69 -20.60
CA PHE A 159 6.19 -8.06 -21.06
C PHE A 159 6.89 -8.35 -22.41
N PHE A 160 7.36 -7.31 -23.10
CA PHE A 160 7.97 -7.41 -24.42
C PHE A 160 9.49 -7.35 -24.34
N ARG A 161 10.14 -8.18 -25.18
CA ARG A 161 11.60 -8.11 -25.39
C ARG A 161 11.98 -6.72 -25.90
N LYS A 162 13.04 -6.14 -25.35
CA LYS A 162 13.57 -4.84 -25.83
C LYS A 162 14.13 -4.94 -27.25
N ASN A 163 14.51 -6.14 -27.69
CA ASN A 163 14.99 -6.42 -29.04
C ASN A 163 13.95 -7.23 -29.81
N GLY A 164 13.82 -6.95 -31.11
CA GLY A 164 12.88 -7.63 -32.02
C GLY A 164 13.13 -9.15 -32.13
N ALA A 165 12.18 -9.87 -32.73
CA ALA A 165 12.11 -11.35 -32.73
C ALA A 165 13.37 -12.08 -33.24
N PHE A 166 14.21 -11.42 -34.04
CA PHE A 166 15.41 -12.01 -34.64
C PHE A 166 16.71 -11.58 -33.95
N SER A 167 16.64 -10.79 -32.87
CA SER A 167 17.82 -10.41 -32.12
C SER A 167 18.27 -11.59 -31.24
N PRO A 168 19.59 -11.85 -31.13
CA PRO A 168 20.09 -12.83 -30.18
C PRO A 168 19.59 -12.49 -28.77
N LEU A 169 19.08 -13.52 -28.09
CA LEU A 169 18.45 -13.41 -26.77
C LEU A 169 19.44 -12.78 -25.79
N ASP A 170 19.01 -11.75 -25.05
CA ASP A 170 19.82 -11.22 -23.96
C ASP A 170 20.05 -12.37 -22.96
N PRO A 171 21.28 -12.65 -22.52
CA PRO A 171 21.56 -13.68 -21.52
C PRO A 171 20.72 -13.53 -20.24
N LYS A 172 20.16 -12.34 -19.97
CA LYS A 172 19.20 -12.12 -18.88
C LYS A 172 17.81 -12.72 -19.11
N ASP A 173 17.38 -12.91 -20.35
CA ASP A 173 16.09 -13.50 -20.72
C ASP A 173 16.12 -15.04 -20.69
N LEU A 174 17.31 -15.63 -20.60
CA LEU A 174 17.55 -17.08 -20.67
C LEU A 174 17.65 -17.77 -19.29
N ALA A 175 17.61 -17.00 -18.20
CA ALA A 175 17.68 -17.55 -16.85
C ALA A 175 16.28 -17.91 -16.33
N LEU A 176 15.89 -19.18 -16.54
CA LEU A 176 14.83 -19.88 -15.78
C LEU A 176 15.47 -20.67 -14.62
#